data_AF-A0A845JV30-F1
#
_entry.id   AF-A0A845JV30-F1
#
_cell.length_a   1.000
_cell.length_b   1.000
_cell.length_c   1.000
_cell.angle_alpha   90.00
_cell.angle_beta   90.00
_cell.angle_gamma   90.00
#
_symmetry.space_group_name_H-M   'P 1'
#
loop_
_entity.id
_entity.type
_entity.pdbx_description
1 polymer ?
#
loop_
_entity_poly.entity_id
_entity_poly.type
_entity_poly.pdbx_seq_one_letter_code
_entity_poly.pdbx_strand_id
1 'polypeptide(L)' 'MEKFKHVVLDFRDISTVGQGFVDEVFRVFQSKHPKIRIEYKNVNDDVKFMIERSLP' A
#
# COMPACT_ATOMS: atom_id res chain seq x y z
N MET A 1 8.66 20.57 10.77
CA MET A 1 7.61 19.60 10.39
C MET A 1 8.28 18.43 9.71
N GLU A 2 8.19 17.25 10.29
CA GLU A 2 8.77 16.03 9.72
C GLU A 2 7.98 15.66 8.46
N LYS A 3 8.63 15.69 7.30
CA LYS A 3 8.07 15.17 6.06
C LYS A 3 8.33 13.67 6.09
N PHE A 4 7.30 12.86 6.35
CA PHE A 4 7.40 11.41 6.24
C PHE A 4 7.96 11.06 4.85
N LYS A 5 9.16 10.48 4.78
CA LYS A 5 9.78 10.04 3.53
C LYS A 5 9.47 8.57 3.24
N HIS A 6 9.04 7.84 4.26
CA HIS A 6 8.88 6.39 4.25
C HIS A 6 7.68 5.98 5.09
N VAL A 7 6.80 5.16 4.52
CA VAL A 7 5.62 4.59 5.18
C VAL A 7 5.69 3.08 5.06
N VAL A 8 5.54 2.37 6.18
CA VAL A 8 5.45 0.91 6.20
C VAL A 8 4.05 0.52 6.64
N LEU A 9 3.34 -0.17 5.76
CA LEU A 9 2.03 -0.76 6.01
C LEU A 9 2.23 -2.21 6.46
N ASP A 10 1.84 -2.51 7.68
CA ASP A 10 1.95 -3.84 8.27
C ASP A 10 0.59 -4.54 8.18
N PHE A 11 0.52 -5.62 7.39
CA PHE A 11 -0.70 -6.37 7.14
C PHE A 11 -0.83 -7.63 8.02
N ARG A 12 -0.10 -7.69 9.15
CA ARG A 12 -0.32 -8.73 10.16
C ARG A 12 -1.80 -8.83 10.52
N ASP A 13 -2.29 -10.06 10.54
CA ASP A 13 -3.67 -10.41 10.90
C ASP A 13 -4.75 -9.82 9.99
N ILE A 14 -4.38 -9.26 8.83
CA ILE A 14 -5.32 -8.84 7.79
C ILE A 14 -5.58 -10.01 6.85
N SER A 15 -6.84 -10.45 6.81
CA SER A 15 -7.25 -11.54 5.92
C SER A 15 -7.41 -11.08 4.47
N THR A 16 -7.92 -9.87 4.22
CA THR A 16 -8.16 -9.36 2.87
C THR A 16 -8.18 -7.83 2.83
N VAL A 17 -7.98 -7.26 1.64
CA VAL A 17 -8.17 -5.83 1.36
C VAL A 17 -9.00 -5.67 0.09
N GLY A 18 -9.83 -4.63 0.05
CA GLY A 18 -10.69 -4.33 -1.10
C GLY A 18 -9.98 -3.47 -2.14
N GLN A 19 -10.50 -3.50 -3.38
CA GLN A 19 -9.94 -2.74 -4.51
C GLN A 19 -9.79 -1.24 -4.21
N GLY A 20 -10.78 -0.61 -3.58
CA GLY A 20 -10.73 0.82 -3.29
C GLY A 20 -9.59 1.21 -2.34
N PHE A 21 -9.27 0.36 -1.36
CA PHE A 21 -8.14 0.60 -0.47
C PHE A 21 -6.83 0.57 -1.25
N VAL A 22 -6.64 -0.48 -2.04
CA VAL A 22 -5.38 -0.65 -2.77
C VAL A 22 -5.19 0.46 -3.81
N ASP A 23 -6.26 0.80 -4.53
CA ASP A 23 -6.27 1.87 -5.52
C ASP A 23 -5.88 3.22 -4.91
N GLU A 24 -6.50 3.58 -3.78
CA GLU A 24 -6.24 4.86 -3.15
C GLU A 24 -4.80 4.92 -2.59
N VAL A 25 -4.32 3.86 -1.95
CA VAL A 25 -3.01 3.86 -1.27
C VAL A 25 -1.85 3.72 -2.26
N PHE A 26 -1.88 2.70 -3.12
CA PHE A 26 -0.73 2.34 -3.93
C PHE A 26 -0.71 3.03 -5.30
N ARG A 27 -1.84 3.57 -5.77
CA ARG A 27 -1.92 4.32 -7.03
C ARG A 27 -2.16 5.82 -6.80
N VAL A 28 -3.27 6.21 -6.18
CA VAL A 28 -3.67 7.63 -6.06
C VAL A 28 -2.74 8.41 -5.12
N PHE A 29 -2.56 7.92 -3.89
CA PHE A 29 -1.73 8.57 -2.89
C PHE A 29 -0.26 8.60 -3.32
N GLN A 30 0.28 7.47 -3.82
CA GLN A 30 1.65 7.40 -4.33
C GLN A 30 1.88 8.38 -5.50
N SER A 31 0.90 8.54 -6.40
CA SER A 31 0.97 9.51 -7.51
C SER A 31 0.96 10.96 -7.00
N LYS A 32 0.13 11.29 -6.01
CA LYS A 32 0.07 12.62 -5.38
C LYS A 32 1.30 12.93 -4.53
N HIS A 33 1.98 11.91 -4.01
CA HIS A 33 3.11 12.04 -3.09
C HIS A 33 4.34 11.22 -3.55
N PRO A 34 4.93 11.52 -4.72
CA PRO A 34 5.99 10.70 -5.33
C PRO A 34 7.29 10.65 -4.51
N LYS A 35 7.45 11.55 -3.52
CA LYS A 35 8.61 11.59 -2.62
C LYS A 35 8.45 10.71 -1.37
N ILE A 36 7.26 10.15 -1.15
CA ILE A 36 6.98 9.20 -0.08
C ILE A 36 7.14 7.81 -0.67
N ARG A 37 7.96 6.98 -0.04
CA ARG A 37 8.08 5.56 -0.36
C ARG A 37 7.09 4.77 0.51
N ILE A 38 6.26 3.96 -0.11
CA ILE A 38 5.34 3.04 0.57
C ILE A 38 5.91 1.62 0.47
N GLU A 39 6.03 0.95 1.60
CA GLU A 39 6.36 -0.47 1.70
C GLU A 39 5.23 -1.21 2.41
N TYR A 40 5.02 -2.46 2.03
CA TYR A 40 4.11 -3.37 2.71
C TYR A 40 4.89 -4.56 3.26
N LYS A 41 4.50 -5.03 4.45
CA LYS A 41 5.08 -6.22 5.09
C LYS A 41 4.00 -7.09 5.71
N ASN A 42 4.36 -8.34 5.98
CA ASN A 42 3.48 -9.34 6.60
C ASN A 42 2.15 -9.54 5.85
N VAL A 43 2.18 -9.44 4.51
CA VAL A 43 1.03 -9.72 3.66
C VAL A 43 0.84 -11.23 3.48
N ASN A 44 -0.41 -11.68 3.46
CA ASN A 44 -0.76 -13.01 2.97
C ASN A 44 -0.92 -12.98 1.43
N ASP A 45 -1.21 -14.13 0.82
CA ASP A 45 -1.33 -14.24 -0.64
C ASP A 45 -2.49 -13.43 -1.22
N ASP A 46 -3.64 -13.38 -0.54
CA ASP A 46 -4.82 -12.62 -0.97
C ASP A 46 -4.53 -11.11 -0.98
N VAL A 47 -3.93 -10.58 0.09
CA VAL A 47 -3.56 -9.18 0.20
C VAL A 47 -2.46 -8.84 -0.81
N LYS A 48 -1.46 -9.70 -0.97
CA LYS A 48 -0.38 -9.51 -1.95
C LYS A 48 -0.95 -9.45 -3.37
N PHE A 49 -1.81 -10.38 -3.75
CA PHE A 49 -2.49 -10.39 -5.04
C PHE A 49 -3.26 -9.08 -5.27
N MET A 50 -4.02 -8.63 -4.27
CA MET A 50 -4.78 -7.40 -4.34
C MET A 50 -3.90 -6.16 -4.50
N ILE A 51 -2.72 -6.13 -3.87
CA ILE A 51 -1.72 -5.06 -4.03
C ILE A 51 -1.13 -5.09 -5.44
N GLU A 52 -0.58 -6.22 -5.86
CA GLU A 52 0.17 -6.33 -7.11
C GLU A 52 -0.69 -6.07 -8.35
N ARG A 53 -1.97 -6.48 -8.33
CA ARG A 53 -2.90 -6.20 -9.45
C ARG A 53 -3.28 -4.73 -9.61
N SER A 54 -2.98 -3.89 -8.62
CA SER A 54 -3.27 -2.44 -8.64
C SER A 54 -2.07 -1.60 -9.09
N LEU A 55 -0.89 -2.21 -9.12
CA LEU A 55 0.34 -1.55 -9.55
C LEU A 55 0.35 -1.43 -11.08
N PRO A 56 0.96 -0.37 -11.63
CA PRO A 56 1.13 -0.20 -13.07
C PRO A 56 2.04 -1.26 -13.70
#